data_AF-A0A961YNS8-F1
#
_entry.id   AF-A0A961YNS8-F1
#
_cell.length_a   1.000
_cell.length_b   1.000
_cell.length_c   1.000
_cell.angle_alpha   90.00
_cell.angle_beta   90.00
_cell.angle_gamma   90.00
#
_symmetry.space_group_name_H-M   'P 1'
#
loop_
_entity.id
_entity.type
_entity.pdbx_description
1 polymer ?
#
loop_
_entity_poly.entity_id
_entity_poly.type
_entity_poly.pdbx_seq_one_letter_code
_entity_poly.pdbx_strand_id
1 'polypeptide(L)'
;KDGTGDIDNVRRITIALGDRLAFIGGMPTHELFAQAYRGAGVDTYSSAVFNFVPETALAFYNAFSAGDDATCEAMLTDFYYKFAAIRDRKTGYAVSAIKAGVRLRGFAAGPVRPPLTDLTDEETAMMKALIGDRR
;
A
#
# COMPACT_ATOMS: atom_id res chain seq x y z
N LYS A 1 3.43 -7.35 13.53
CA LYS A 1 3.12 -6.43 12.41
C LYS A 1 3.42 -5.02 12.87
N ASP A 2 4.20 -4.24 12.11
CA ASP A 2 4.56 -2.86 12.46
C ASP A 2 3.76 -1.84 11.63
N GLY A 3 3.16 -0.86 12.29
CA GLY A 3 2.50 0.28 11.65
C GLY A 3 3.01 1.62 12.19
N THR A 4 4.14 1.62 12.91
CA THR A 4 4.68 2.80 13.56
C THR A 4 5.65 3.58 12.67
N GLY A 5 6.39 2.89 11.78
CA GLY A 5 7.42 3.52 10.95
C GLY A 5 8.79 3.62 11.62
N ASP A 6 8.94 3.16 12.87
CA ASP A 6 10.20 3.22 13.62
C ASP A 6 11.14 2.08 13.20
N ILE A 7 11.97 2.34 12.19
CA ILE A 7 12.89 1.36 11.60
C ILE A 7 13.95 0.89 12.62
N ASP A 8 14.46 1.75 13.51
CA ASP A 8 15.44 1.34 14.54
C ASP A 8 14.81 0.31 15.48
N ASN A 9 13.61 0.61 15.98
CA ASN A 9 12.90 -0.30 16.86
C ASN A 9 12.54 -1.62 16.16
N VAL A 10 12.06 -1.56 14.91
CA VAL A 10 11.79 -2.76 14.11
C VAL A 10 13.05 -3.62 13.97
N ARG A 11 14.20 -3.01 13.66
CA ARG A 11 15.46 -3.76 13.51
C ARG A 11 15.92 -4.39 14.82
N ARG A 12 15.81 -3.69 15.95
CA ARG A 12 16.13 -4.26 17.27
C ARG A 12 15.27 -5.48 17.57
N ILE A 13 13.97 -5.41 17.27
CA ILE A 13 13.04 -6.52 17.46
C ILE A 13 13.39 -7.71 16.56
N THR A 14 13.67 -7.49 15.27
CA THR A 14 14.00 -8.60 14.36
C THR A 14 15.32 -9.28 14.70
N ILE A 15 16.33 -8.52 15.14
CA ILE A 15 17.59 -9.09 15.64
C ILE A 15 17.37 -9.89 16.93
N ALA A 16 16.58 -9.37 17.87
CA ALA A 16 16.38 -10.01 19.16
C ALA A 16 15.59 -11.32 19.08
N LEU A 17 14.66 -11.43 18.11
CA LEU A 17 13.74 -12.56 18.01
C LEU A 17 14.05 -13.53 16.86
N GLY A 18 14.87 -13.13 15.88
CA GLY A 18 15.25 -14.00 14.77
C GLY A 18 14.04 -14.57 14.03
N ASP A 19 14.08 -15.87 13.73
CA ASP A 19 13.03 -16.62 13.03
C ASP A 19 11.82 -17.01 13.91
N ARG A 20 11.80 -16.59 15.18
CA ARG A 20 10.74 -16.96 16.13
C ARG A 20 9.38 -16.41 15.75
N LEU A 21 9.34 -15.31 14.99
CA LEU A 21 8.13 -14.61 14.55
C LEU A 21 8.17 -14.31 13.05
N ALA A 22 6.99 -14.24 12.44
CA ALA A 22 6.82 -13.59 11.15
C ALA A 22 6.70 -12.07 11.36
N PHE A 23 7.57 -11.30 10.71
CA PHE A 23 7.50 -9.84 10.72
C PHE A 23 6.74 -9.34 9.50
N ILE A 24 5.76 -8.47 9.74
CA ILE A 24 4.85 -8.01 8.68
C ILE A 24 4.84 -6.49 8.71
N GLY A 25 5.10 -5.87 7.56
CA GLY A 25 4.93 -4.45 7.33
C GLY A 25 3.46 -4.03 7.32
N GLY A 26 3.15 -2.91 7.96
CA GLY A 26 1.77 -2.47 8.21
C GLY A 26 1.54 -0.97 8.04
N MET A 27 2.53 -0.22 7.57
CA MET A 27 2.34 1.18 7.17
C MET A 27 1.23 1.31 6.11
N PRO A 28 0.43 2.39 6.14
CA PRO A 28 -0.49 2.70 5.04
C PRO A 28 0.25 2.78 3.71
N THR A 29 -0.15 1.96 2.73
CA THR A 29 0.57 1.81 1.46
C THR A 29 2.02 1.36 1.71
N HIS A 30 2.18 0.18 2.32
CA HIS A 30 3.49 -0.30 2.77
C HIS A 30 4.52 -0.51 1.65
N GLU A 31 4.07 -0.58 0.40
CA GLU A 31 4.95 -0.65 -0.78
C GLU A 31 5.95 0.52 -0.83
N LEU A 32 5.58 1.70 -0.29
CA LEU A 32 6.48 2.85 -0.15
C LEU A 32 7.65 2.62 0.82
N PHE A 33 7.54 1.60 1.69
CA PHE A 33 8.48 1.30 2.77
C PHE A 33 9.19 -0.03 2.57
N ALA A 34 8.68 -0.89 1.69
CA ALA A 34 9.06 -2.30 1.58
C ALA A 34 10.58 -2.48 1.42
N GLN A 35 11.22 -1.75 0.50
CA GLN A 35 12.66 -1.86 0.26
C GLN A 35 13.50 -1.47 1.48
N ALA A 36 13.11 -0.42 2.21
CA ALA A 36 13.79 -0.04 3.46
C ALA A 36 13.57 -1.10 4.57
N TYR A 37 12.35 -1.62 4.67
CA TYR A 37 11.97 -2.64 5.65
C TYR A 37 12.61 -4.02 5.38
N ARG A 38 13.02 -4.30 4.13
CA ARG A 38 13.82 -5.48 3.78
C ARG A 38 15.11 -5.55 4.61
N GLY A 39 15.83 -4.43 4.70
CA GLY A 39 17.05 -4.32 5.53
C GLY A 39 16.76 -4.43 7.03
N ALA A 40 15.53 -4.11 7.45
CA ALA A 40 15.07 -4.30 8.82
C ALA A 40 14.67 -5.75 9.14
N GLY A 41 14.72 -6.68 8.18
CA GLY A 41 14.32 -8.08 8.38
C GLY A 41 12.82 -8.33 8.20
N VAL A 42 12.14 -7.46 7.45
CA VAL A 42 10.71 -7.61 7.11
C VAL A 42 10.58 -7.88 5.61
N ASP A 43 10.04 -9.04 5.26
CA ASP A 43 9.99 -9.58 3.90
C ASP A 43 8.57 -9.71 3.33
N THR A 44 7.56 -9.29 4.10
CA THR A 44 6.17 -9.23 3.67
C THR A 44 5.41 -8.13 4.37
N TYR A 45 4.24 -7.77 3.84
CA TYR A 45 3.45 -6.64 4.31
C TYR A 45 1.99 -6.74 3.89
N SER A 46 1.13 -5.93 4.51
CA SER A 46 -0.23 -5.76 4.00
C SER A 46 -0.25 -4.80 2.82
N SER A 47 -0.63 -5.29 1.64
CA SER A 47 -0.96 -4.44 0.48
C SER A 47 -2.43 -4.06 0.52
N ALA A 48 -2.71 -2.77 0.76
CA ALA A 48 -4.09 -2.28 0.76
C ALA A 48 -4.65 -2.15 -0.67
N VAL A 49 -3.81 -1.74 -1.62
CA VAL A 49 -4.20 -1.57 -3.03
C VAL A 49 -4.53 -2.89 -3.72
N PHE A 50 -4.08 -4.03 -3.17
CA PHE A 50 -4.49 -5.37 -3.59
C PHE A 50 -6.03 -5.53 -3.64
N ASN A 51 -6.80 -4.78 -2.85
CA ASN A 51 -8.26 -4.81 -2.90
C ASN A 51 -8.84 -4.38 -4.26
N PHE A 52 -8.13 -3.57 -5.06
CA PHE A 52 -8.65 -3.02 -6.31
C PHE A 52 -7.69 -3.04 -7.50
N VAL A 53 -6.41 -3.33 -7.28
CA VAL A 53 -5.40 -3.61 -8.33
C VAL A 53 -4.49 -4.78 -7.90
N PRO A 54 -5.03 -5.97 -7.62
CA PRO A 54 -4.24 -7.13 -7.17
C PRO A 54 -3.07 -7.46 -8.11
N GLU A 55 -3.22 -7.28 -9.40
CA GLU A 55 -2.18 -7.42 -10.43
C GLU A 55 -0.96 -6.53 -10.15
N THR A 56 -1.20 -5.28 -9.78
CA THR A 56 -0.14 -4.29 -9.52
C THR A 56 0.54 -4.60 -8.19
N ALA A 57 -0.25 -4.97 -7.17
CA ALA A 57 0.29 -5.39 -5.88
C ALA A 57 1.15 -6.66 -5.98
N LEU A 58 0.71 -7.66 -6.76
CA LEU A 58 1.45 -8.89 -6.98
C LEU A 58 2.72 -8.66 -7.81
N ALA A 59 2.66 -7.84 -8.86
CA ALA A 59 3.84 -7.49 -9.64
C ALA A 59 4.89 -6.79 -8.77
N PHE A 60 4.48 -5.85 -7.91
CA PHE A 60 5.39 -5.20 -6.97
C PHE A 60 5.98 -6.20 -5.96
N TYR A 61 5.13 -7.05 -5.36
CA TYR A 61 5.60 -8.05 -4.40
C TYR A 61 6.60 -9.03 -5.03
N ASN A 62 6.34 -9.49 -6.26
CA ASN A 62 7.25 -10.38 -6.98
C ASN A 62 8.61 -9.71 -7.25
N ALA A 63 8.62 -8.47 -7.73
CA ALA A 63 9.86 -7.70 -7.92
C ALA A 63 10.59 -7.50 -6.58
N PHE A 64 9.84 -7.15 -5.53
CA PHE A 64 10.37 -6.97 -4.19
C PHE A 64 11.02 -8.25 -3.64
N SER A 65 10.36 -9.40 -3.75
CA SER A 65 10.88 -10.69 -3.30
C SER A 65 12.07 -11.18 -4.13
N ALA A 66 12.13 -10.81 -5.41
CA ALA A 66 13.27 -11.12 -6.29
C ALA A 66 14.47 -10.18 -6.09
N GLY A 67 14.33 -9.10 -5.32
CA GLY A 67 15.37 -8.08 -5.18
C GLY A 67 15.52 -7.17 -6.41
N ASP A 68 14.51 -7.11 -7.28
CA ASP A 68 14.47 -6.23 -8.45
C ASP A 68 14.04 -4.82 -8.04
N ASP A 69 14.99 -4.08 -7.48
CA ASP A 69 14.77 -2.73 -6.97
C ASP A 69 14.42 -1.74 -8.09
N ALA A 70 14.93 -1.95 -9.31
CA ALA A 70 14.62 -1.09 -10.46
C ALA A 70 13.14 -1.18 -10.85
N THR A 71 12.57 -2.39 -10.90
CA THR A 71 11.13 -2.57 -11.16
C THR A 71 10.30 -1.99 -10.02
N CYS A 72 10.70 -2.20 -8.76
CA CYS A 72 10.03 -1.58 -7.62
C CYS A 72 9.98 -0.05 -7.76
N GLU A 73 11.11 0.60 -8.02
CA GLU A 73 11.22 2.05 -8.19
C GLU A 73 10.37 2.60 -9.35
N ALA A 74 10.35 1.90 -10.48
CA ALA A 74 9.48 2.24 -11.61
C ALA A 74 8.00 2.20 -11.18
N MET A 75 7.57 1.15 -10.49
CA MET A 75 6.19 1.04 -10.00
C MET A 75 5.84 2.06 -8.91
N LEU A 76 6.82 2.44 -8.07
CA LEU A 76 6.65 3.51 -7.08
C LEU A 76 6.28 4.82 -7.77
N THR A 77 7.02 5.20 -8.81
CA THR A 77 6.77 6.44 -9.57
C THR A 77 5.52 6.37 -10.45
N ASP A 78 5.27 5.23 -11.10
CA ASP A 78 4.18 5.09 -12.04
C ASP A 78 2.80 4.96 -11.39
N PHE A 79 2.74 4.39 -10.19
CA PHE A 79 1.48 4.12 -9.49
C PHE A 79 1.47 4.59 -8.04
N TYR A 80 2.39 4.12 -7.19
CA TYR A 80 2.23 4.26 -5.74
C TYR A 80 2.35 5.70 -5.23
N TYR A 81 3.25 6.52 -5.76
CA TYR A 81 3.34 7.94 -5.38
C TYR A 81 2.16 8.76 -5.91
N LYS A 82 1.62 8.40 -7.09
CA LYS A 82 0.39 9.01 -7.60
C LYS A 82 -0.82 8.63 -6.75
N PHE A 83 -0.90 7.37 -6.29
CA PHE A 83 -1.89 6.94 -5.31
C PHE A 83 -1.74 7.67 -3.98
N ALA A 84 -0.51 7.77 -3.46
CA ALA A 84 -0.20 8.47 -2.22
C ALA A 84 -0.63 9.94 -2.28
N ALA A 85 -0.42 10.61 -3.42
CA ALA A 85 -0.88 11.98 -3.62
C ALA A 85 -2.41 12.15 -3.47
N ILE A 86 -3.21 11.14 -3.86
CA ILE A 86 -4.67 11.14 -3.62
C ILE A 86 -4.96 10.83 -2.14
N ARG A 87 -4.29 9.80 -1.60
CA ARG A 87 -4.43 9.35 -0.21
C ARG A 87 -4.13 10.47 0.80
N ASP A 88 -3.14 11.31 0.52
CA ASP A 88 -2.64 12.31 1.48
C ASP A 88 -3.46 13.61 1.49
N ARG A 89 -4.47 13.73 0.63
CA ARG A 89 -5.39 14.89 0.59
C ARG A 89 -6.25 15.02 1.83
N LYS A 90 -6.54 13.91 2.53
CA LYS A 90 -7.39 13.92 3.72
C LYS A 90 -7.11 12.77 4.67
N THR A 91 -7.16 13.06 5.97
CA THR A 91 -7.11 12.03 7.02
C THR A 91 -8.18 10.96 6.79
N GLY A 92 -7.78 9.69 6.91
CA GLY A 92 -8.67 8.54 6.72
C GLY A 92 -8.71 7.99 5.28
N TYR A 93 -8.11 8.68 4.30
CA TYR A 93 -8.12 8.21 2.90
C TYR A 93 -7.25 6.98 2.64
N ALA A 94 -6.37 6.60 3.57
CA ALA A 94 -5.77 5.27 3.59
C ALA A 94 -6.81 4.13 3.57
N VAL A 95 -8.06 4.39 4.00
CA VAL A 95 -9.20 3.47 3.89
C VAL A 95 -10.16 3.91 2.79
N SER A 96 -10.55 5.19 2.76
CA SER A 96 -11.57 5.67 1.82
C SER A 96 -11.15 5.55 0.35
N ALA A 97 -9.88 5.82 0.01
CA ALA A 97 -9.39 5.71 -1.36
C ALA A 97 -9.36 4.24 -1.83
N ILE A 98 -9.02 3.31 -0.93
CA ILE A 98 -9.08 1.87 -1.21
C ILE A 98 -10.53 1.46 -1.52
N LYS A 99 -11.48 1.88 -0.69
CA LYS A 99 -12.89 1.57 -0.88
C LYS A 99 -13.46 2.19 -2.17
N ALA A 100 -13.03 3.40 -2.51
CA ALA A 100 -13.34 4.02 -3.80
C ALA A 100 -12.78 3.20 -4.97
N GLY A 101 -11.54 2.73 -4.88
CA GLY A 101 -10.93 1.83 -5.87
C GLY A 101 -11.75 0.56 -6.07
N VAL A 102 -12.17 -0.11 -4.98
CA VAL A 102 -13.02 -1.31 -5.04
C VAL A 102 -14.34 -1.04 -5.76
N ARG A 103 -14.99 0.10 -5.48
CA ARG A 103 -16.22 0.51 -6.18
C ARG A 103 -15.96 0.80 -7.67
N LEU A 104 -14.85 1.46 -8.00
CA LEU A 104 -14.46 1.73 -9.38
C LEU A 104 -14.17 0.46 -10.19
N ARG A 105 -13.78 -0.63 -9.52
CA ARG A 105 -13.65 -1.98 -10.12
C ARG A 105 -14.99 -2.73 -10.25
N GLY A 106 -16.11 -2.10 -9.90
CA GLY A 106 -17.45 -2.65 -10.09
C GLY A 106 -18.01 -3.44 -8.90
N PHE A 107 -17.31 -3.50 -7.77
CA PHE A 107 -17.80 -4.18 -6.58
C PHE A 107 -18.65 -3.27 -5.69
N ALA A 108 -19.78 -3.77 -5.21
CA ALA A 108 -20.73 -3.03 -4.37
C ALA A 108 -20.27 -2.90 -2.90
N ALA A 109 -19.14 -2.22 -2.65
CA ALA A 109 -18.57 -2.09 -1.29
C ALA A 109 -19.32 -1.11 -0.36
N GLY A 110 -20.22 -0.29 -0.91
CA GLY A 110 -20.96 0.74 -0.16
C GLY A 110 -20.09 1.91 0.33
N PRO A 111 -20.67 2.87 1.07
CA PRO A 111 -19.96 4.03 1.62
C PRO A 111 -19.06 3.65 2.79
N VAL A 112 -18.09 4.48 3.15
CA VAL A 112 -17.38 4.34 4.43
C VAL A 112 -18.31 4.71 5.61
N ARG A 113 -17.98 4.22 6.82
CA ARG A 113 -18.71 4.61 8.05
C ARG A 113 -18.06 5.84 8.68
N PRO A 114 -18.83 6.78 9.27
CA PRO A 114 -18.28 7.87 10.07
C PRO A 114 -17.34 7.35 11.18
N PRO A 115 -16.25 8.08 11.52
CA PRO A 115 -15.94 9.45 11.09
C PRO A 115 -15.22 9.57 9.73
N LEU A 116 -15.03 8.47 9.00
CA LEU A 116 -14.46 8.53 7.65
C LEU A 116 -15.46 9.19 6.68
N THR A 117 -14.92 9.83 5.65
CA THR A 117 -15.70 10.34 4.52
C THR A 117 -15.22 9.68 3.24
N ASP A 118 -16.11 9.50 2.27
CA ASP A 118 -15.71 9.08 0.93
C ASP A 118 -14.89 10.16 0.22
N LEU A 119 -14.29 9.78 -0.92
CA LEU A 119 -13.63 10.72 -1.84
C LEU A 119 -14.67 11.63 -2.48
N THR A 120 -14.26 12.84 -2.85
CA THR A 120 -15.08 13.70 -3.71
C THR A 120 -15.20 13.14 -5.13
N ASP A 121 -16.08 13.70 -5.95
CA ASP A 121 -16.19 13.31 -7.37
C ASP A 121 -14.89 13.57 -8.13
N GLU A 122 -14.22 14.69 -7.83
CA GLU A 122 -12.92 15.05 -8.41
C GLU A 122 -11.85 14.00 -8.05
N GLU A 123 -11.74 13.62 -6.77
CA GLU A 123 -10.78 12.63 -6.30
C GLU A 123 -11.11 11.23 -6.80
N THR A 124 -12.39 10.91 -6.98
CA THR A 124 -12.85 9.67 -7.59
C THR A 124 -12.44 9.63 -9.07
N ALA A 125 -12.51 10.75 -9.79
CA ALA A 125 -12.00 10.85 -11.16
C ALA A 125 -10.47 10.68 -11.23
N MET A 126 -9.73 11.26 -10.27
CA MET A 126 -8.28 11.03 -10.13
C MET A 126 -7.96 9.54 -9.92
N MET A 127 -8.69 8.87 -9.03
CA MET A 127 -8.55 7.42 -8.80
C MET A 127 -8.86 6.61 -10.06
N LYS A 128 -9.91 6.96 -10.81
CA LYS A 128 -10.27 6.28 -12.05
C LYS A 128 -9.17 6.42 -13.11
N ALA A 129 -8.62 7.63 -13.27
CA ALA A 129 -7.51 7.88 -14.19
C ALA A 129 -6.23 7.12 -13.76
N LEU A 130 -5.96 7.05 -12.45
CA LEU A 130 -4.84 6.31 -11.90
C LEU A 130 -4.96 4.79 -12.12
N ILE A 131 -6.15 4.22 -11.95
CA ILE A 131 -6.40 2.80 -12.25
C ILE A 131 -6.15 2.56 -13.75
N GLY A 132 -6.76 3.38 -14.61
CA GLY A 132 -6.62 3.25 -16.06
C GLY A 132 -7.05 1.86 -16.54
N ASP A 133 -6.26 1.26 -17.44
CA ASP A 133 -6.53 -0.07 -18.01
C ASP A 133 -5.88 -1.22 -17.22
N ARG A 134 -5.41 -0.96 -15.99
CA ARG A 134 -4.83 -2.01 -15.13
C ARG A 134 -5.91 -3.07 -14.84
N ARG A 135 -5.63 -4.32 -15.21
CA ARG A 135 -6.55 -5.45 -15.17
C ARG A 135 -6.20 -6.44 -14.07
#